data_AF-A0A5D0RLI3-F1
#
_entry.id   AF-A0A5D0RLI3-F1
#
_cell.length_a   1.000
_cell.length_b   1.000
_cell.length_c   1.000
_cell.angle_alpha   90.00
_cell.angle_beta   90.00
_cell.angle_gamma   90.00
#
_symmetry.space_group_name_H-M   'P 1'
#
loop_
_entity.id
_entity.type
_entity.pdbx_description
1 polymer ?
#
loop_
_entity_poly.entity_id
_entity_poly.type
_entity_poly.pdbx_seq_one_letter_code
_entity_poly.pdbx_strand_id
1 'polypeptide(L)'
;MEFLVSDGATAPLGLARTLYGGLGVGKQPGGVFDAGNRGVGMDEIAGWLNEVTSSGVFQTLGLVALALLVLLFFLGQIKPGEAKPIPPEQKPWMRGLGIAGWVLIPLFAILFIASLIQIAVMWTDLPDNTEPLALRVHYLAIVGFIGVLGGILAALAAYIRIFTIERQTTAQEQGLITDRINKAVENLGATRTVQRQRRRKTGALAYAPDEAGEPDYSQPIFEEVTEPNLEVRIGGIYALERIARDNLDYHVQIMEILTAYVRENAKATDAEDFPEPDWKPLPDDATDEERRAREAARAERFGRFFFESKAFQWARKLCTGTDIQAALTVIGRRSARQIEQEKADTRQRKEGYRPDLRGTSLQGADLSNLDFSGVNFVGVRMEGADLREARIERANLHAAHLQGAGLHEARLEGAFLSNTWLEGADLSIARIERAELIGARLDGAYLSNARMEGARLNGIRLEGAFLGGARMDGADLSGARMDGADLRRAHLDQSTVLNFGSTAGAALSDIDLTDVKISTEQISSMFGDGTVILPDTIPRPSHWPDTELDWGDFEDEWHLWQSDPAAYVPPQHRD
;
A
#
# COMPACT_ATOMS: atom_id res chain seq x y z
N MET A 1 -49.56 -9.50 20.59
CA MET A 1 -50.51 -10.10 21.56
C MET A 1 -50.25 -9.42 22.88
N GLU A 2 -51.16 -8.55 23.31
CA GLU A 2 -51.28 -8.07 24.69
C GLU A 2 -51.71 -9.21 25.63
N PHE A 3 -51.29 -9.14 26.90
CA PHE A 3 -51.96 -9.49 28.18
C PHE A 3 -50.87 -9.32 29.27
N LEU A 4 -50.86 -8.23 30.04
CA LEU A 4 -51.45 -8.05 31.40
C LEU A 4 -50.80 -8.97 32.46
N VAL A 5 -50.49 -8.62 33.71
CA VAL A 5 -50.45 -7.41 34.57
C VAL A 5 -49.70 -7.82 35.87
N SER A 6 -49.37 -6.83 36.70
CA SER A 6 -48.64 -6.85 37.98
C SER A 6 -49.06 -7.82 39.10
N ASP A 7 -48.07 -8.11 39.96
CA ASP A 7 -48.00 -7.81 41.42
C ASP A 7 -47.69 -8.97 42.37
N GLY A 8 -46.83 -8.68 43.36
CA GLY A 8 -46.88 -9.29 44.70
C GLY A 8 -45.61 -9.98 45.19
N ALA A 9 -44.97 -9.37 46.19
CA ALA A 9 -43.71 -9.75 46.83
C ALA A 9 -43.79 -10.95 47.81
N THR A 10 -42.65 -11.59 48.11
CA THR A 10 -42.09 -11.85 49.47
C THR A 10 -40.72 -12.57 49.40
N ALA A 11 -39.87 -12.30 50.40
CA ALA A 11 -38.41 -12.45 50.47
C ALA A 11 -37.82 -13.88 50.44
N PRO A 12 -36.47 -14.01 50.51
CA PRO A 12 -35.95 -14.77 51.66
C PRO A 12 -34.71 -14.18 52.38
N LEU A 13 -34.83 -14.21 53.70
CA LEU A 13 -33.84 -14.08 54.77
C LEU A 13 -32.72 -15.15 54.72
N GLY A 14 -31.93 -15.21 53.64
CA GLY A 14 -30.96 -16.29 53.41
C GLY A 14 -29.47 -15.99 53.62
N LEU A 15 -29.04 -14.73 53.60
CA LEU A 15 -27.60 -14.42 53.40
C LEU A 15 -26.87 -13.75 54.59
N ALA A 16 -27.56 -13.43 55.68
CA ALA A 16 -26.94 -12.78 56.85
C ALA A 16 -26.24 -13.76 57.82
N ARG A 17 -26.30 -15.08 57.60
CA ARG A 17 -25.75 -16.09 58.52
C ARG A 17 -24.37 -16.62 58.14
N THR A 18 -23.79 -16.18 57.02
CA THR A 18 -22.55 -16.76 56.48
C THR A 18 -21.32 -15.84 56.61
N LEU A 19 -21.47 -14.60 57.08
CA LEU A 19 -20.36 -13.64 57.21
C LEU A 19 -19.87 -13.38 58.65
N TYR A 20 -20.43 -14.05 59.66
CA TYR A 20 -19.98 -13.94 61.06
C TYR A 20 -19.38 -15.25 61.63
N GLY A 21 -18.96 -16.18 60.77
CA GLY A 21 -18.42 -17.50 61.14
C GLY A 21 -16.89 -17.61 61.07
N GLY A 22 -16.15 -16.52 61.31
CA GLY A 22 -14.72 -16.48 60.98
C GLY A 22 -13.80 -15.81 62.00
N LEU A 23 -14.12 -15.83 63.30
CA LEU A 23 -13.16 -15.44 64.36
C LEU A 23 -13.35 -16.36 65.58
N GLY A 24 -12.25 -16.98 65.99
CA GLY A 24 -12.20 -18.14 66.90
C GLY A 24 -12.68 -17.87 68.33
N VAL A 25 -13.38 -18.86 68.87
CA VAL A 25 -13.76 -18.98 70.28
C VAL A 25 -12.60 -19.57 71.08
N GLY A 26 -12.07 -18.81 72.02
CA GLY A 26 -11.44 -19.32 73.25
C GLY A 26 -12.42 -19.20 74.41
N LYS A 27 -12.83 -20.32 75.00
CA LYS A 27 -13.64 -20.42 76.25
C LYS A 27 -12.83 -19.82 77.43
N GLN A 28 -13.36 -19.17 78.48
CA GLN A 28 -14.27 -19.64 79.54
C GLN A 28 -14.48 -18.48 80.59
N PRO A 29 -15.29 -18.60 81.67
CA PRO A 29 -16.42 -17.70 81.94
C PRO A 29 -16.40 -16.98 83.31
N GLY A 30 -17.39 -16.10 83.51
CA GLY A 30 -17.82 -15.55 84.80
C GLY A 30 -18.24 -14.09 84.62
N GLY A 31 -19.39 -13.59 85.05
CA GLY A 31 -20.49 -14.11 85.83
C GLY A 31 -21.30 -12.88 86.28
N VAL A 32 -22.63 -12.96 86.16
CA VAL A 32 -23.64 -12.32 87.02
C VAL A 32 -23.52 -10.79 87.27
N PHE A 33 -24.43 -9.99 86.72
CA PHE A 33 -25.57 -9.46 87.48
C PHE A 33 -26.55 -8.66 86.60
N ASP A 34 -27.80 -8.89 86.98
CA ASP A 34 -29.08 -8.48 86.43
C ASP A 34 -29.44 -7.03 86.82
N ALA A 35 -30.06 -6.29 85.89
CA ALA A 35 -30.95 -5.19 86.21
C ALA A 35 -31.94 -4.93 85.06
N GLY A 36 -33.14 -5.50 85.18
CA GLY A 36 -34.36 -4.68 85.17
C GLY A 36 -34.77 -4.02 83.86
N ASN A 37 -35.30 -4.86 82.97
CA ASN A 37 -36.35 -4.61 81.96
C ASN A 37 -37.01 -3.20 81.91
N ARG A 38 -36.75 -2.47 80.82
CA ARG A 38 -37.82 -1.99 79.92
C ARG A 38 -37.40 -2.34 78.48
N GLY A 39 -37.86 -3.50 78.02
CA GLY A 39 -37.69 -3.92 76.64
C GLY A 39 -38.41 -2.96 75.69
N VAL A 40 -37.65 -2.38 74.77
CA VAL A 40 -38.16 -1.97 73.46
C VAL A 40 -38.38 -3.27 72.69
N GLY A 41 -39.59 -3.48 72.18
CA GLY A 41 -39.93 -4.71 71.47
C GLY A 41 -39.05 -4.87 70.22
N MET A 42 -38.58 -6.08 69.93
CA MET A 42 -37.90 -6.38 68.65
C MET A 42 -38.74 -5.96 67.43
N ASP A 43 -40.05 -5.85 67.59
CA ASP A 43 -41.01 -5.40 66.58
C ASP A 43 -40.95 -3.88 66.34
N GLU A 44 -40.63 -3.05 67.34
CA GLU A 44 -40.38 -1.61 67.18
C GLU A 44 -39.02 -1.35 66.52
N ILE A 45 -38.01 -2.15 66.86
CA ILE A 45 -36.69 -2.07 66.22
C ILE A 45 -36.76 -2.55 64.76
N ALA A 46 -37.54 -3.59 64.48
CA ALA A 46 -37.80 -4.06 63.12
C ALA A 46 -38.64 -3.07 62.31
N GLY A 47 -39.68 -2.47 62.91
CA GLY A 47 -40.47 -1.41 62.31
C GLY A 47 -39.63 -0.18 61.96
N TRP A 48 -38.78 0.26 62.89
CA TRP A 48 -37.84 1.37 62.69
C TRP A 48 -36.76 1.04 61.65
N LEU A 49 -36.21 -0.17 61.64
CA LEU A 49 -35.28 -0.61 60.60
C LEU A 49 -35.94 -0.62 59.21
N ASN A 50 -37.22 -1.00 59.13
CA ASN A 50 -37.97 -1.00 57.86
C ASN A 50 -38.33 0.42 57.41
N GLU A 51 -38.62 1.33 58.35
CA GLU A 51 -38.92 2.74 58.06
C GLU A 51 -37.66 3.51 57.64
N VAL A 52 -36.54 3.27 58.31
CA VAL A 52 -35.21 3.82 57.95
C VAL A 52 -34.70 3.26 56.62
N THR A 53 -34.92 1.97 56.34
CA THR A 53 -34.56 1.37 55.04
C THR A 53 -35.54 1.72 53.91
N SER A 54 -36.77 2.11 54.23
CA SER A 54 -37.76 2.61 53.26
C SER A 54 -37.58 4.09 52.88
N SER A 55 -36.80 4.85 53.65
CA SER A 55 -36.41 6.20 53.24
C SER A 55 -35.50 6.10 52.00
N GLY A 56 -35.91 6.71 50.89
CA GLY A 56 -35.16 6.68 49.61
C GLY A 56 -33.69 7.16 49.72
N VAL A 57 -33.33 7.76 50.86
CA VAL A 57 -31.99 8.22 51.24
C VAL A 57 -31.02 7.04 51.44
N PHE A 58 -31.43 5.91 52.01
CA PHE A 58 -30.52 4.76 52.21
C PHE A 58 -30.35 3.89 50.96
N GLN A 59 -31.35 3.78 50.10
CA GLN A 59 -31.23 3.11 48.80
C GLN A 59 -30.26 3.85 47.87
N THR A 60 -30.31 5.19 47.86
CA THR A 60 -29.37 6.03 47.12
C THR A 60 -27.96 5.97 47.71
N LEU A 61 -27.81 6.00 49.04
CA LEU A 61 -26.52 5.78 49.71
C LEU A 61 -25.90 4.41 49.40
N GLY A 62 -26.69 3.33 49.42
CA GLY A 62 -26.23 1.98 49.11
C GLY A 62 -25.79 1.82 47.65
N LEU A 63 -26.54 2.40 46.71
CA LEU A 63 -26.19 2.41 45.29
C LEU A 63 -24.95 3.26 45.01
N VAL A 64 -24.83 4.43 45.64
CA VAL A 64 -23.66 5.32 45.48
C VAL A 64 -22.41 4.70 46.13
N ALA A 65 -22.54 4.10 47.31
CA ALA A 65 -21.45 3.40 47.97
C ALA A 65 -21.01 2.15 47.19
N LEU A 66 -21.94 1.38 46.62
CA LEU A 66 -21.65 0.25 45.74
C LEU A 66 -20.95 0.73 44.46
N ALA A 67 -21.43 1.82 43.84
CA ALA A 67 -20.80 2.40 42.66
C ALA A 67 -19.37 2.91 42.96
N LEU A 68 -19.16 3.55 44.11
CA LEU A 68 -17.85 4.00 44.57
C LEU A 68 -16.93 2.84 44.94
N LEU A 69 -17.43 1.77 45.56
CA LEU A 69 -16.65 0.56 45.87
C LEU A 69 -16.25 -0.19 44.61
N VAL A 70 -17.15 -0.33 43.64
CA VAL A 70 -16.84 -0.91 42.33
C VAL A 70 -15.78 -0.06 41.63
N LEU A 71 -15.91 1.26 41.64
CA LEU A 71 -14.94 2.16 41.03
C LEU A 71 -13.57 2.13 41.75
N LEU A 72 -13.54 2.16 43.08
CA LEU A 72 -12.32 2.04 43.88
C LEU A 72 -11.65 0.68 43.72
N PHE A 73 -12.44 -0.39 43.56
CA PHE A 73 -11.93 -1.71 43.22
C PHE A 73 -11.24 -1.70 41.86
N PHE A 74 -11.84 -1.10 40.83
CA PHE A 74 -11.22 -0.96 39.51
C PHE A 74 -9.99 -0.03 39.51
N LEU A 75 -10.02 1.06 40.28
CA LEU A 75 -8.89 1.99 40.44
C LEU A 75 -7.73 1.35 41.24
N GLY A 76 -8.03 0.51 42.24
CA GLY A 76 -7.04 -0.18 43.06
C GLY A 76 -6.29 -1.32 42.35
N GLN A 77 -6.79 -1.79 41.20
CA GLN A 77 -6.07 -2.73 40.34
C GLN A 77 -4.91 -2.05 39.58
N ILE A 78 -4.86 -0.72 39.54
CA ILE A 78 -3.80 0.04 38.87
C ILE A 78 -2.64 0.23 39.85
N LYS A 79 -1.64 -0.65 39.79
CA LYS A 79 -0.45 -0.57 40.64
C LYS A 79 0.32 0.74 40.39
N PRO A 80 0.70 1.49 41.44
CA PRO A 80 1.57 2.65 41.30
C PRO A 80 3.01 2.17 41.11
N GLY A 81 3.47 2.10 39.87
CA GLY A 81 4.86 1.74 39.59
C GLY A 81 5.17 1.80 38.11
N GLU A 82 6.05 2.74 37.76
CA GLU A 82 6.69 2.99 36.47
C GLU A 82 5.75 3.02 35.26
N ALA A 83 5.65 4.20 34.64
CA ALA A 83 4.98 4.40 33.36
C ALA A 83 5.61 3.50 32.28
N LYS A 84 5.14 2.26 32.19
CA LYS A 84 5.40 1.37 31.08
C LYS A 84 4.39 1.68 29.98
N PRO A 85 4.80 1.71 28.70
CA PRO A 85 3.89 1.90 27.59
C PRO A 85 2.79 0.84 27.63
N ILE A 86 1.55 1.29 27.42
CA ILE A 86 0.36 0.47 27.62
C ILE A 86 0.25 -0.51 26.43
N PRO A 87 0.06 -1.83 26.68
CA PRO A 87 -0.09 -2.82 25.62
C PRO A 87 -1.22 -2.49 24.63
N PRO A 88 -1.06 -2.76 23.32
CA PRO A 88 -2.04 -2.39 22.29
C PRO A 88 -3.42 -3.04 22.48
N GLU A 89 -3.48 -4.21 23.11
CA GLU A 89 -4.72 -4.92 23.50
C GLU A 89 -5.59 -4.14 24.50
N GLN A 90 -5.04 -3.12 25.17
CA GLN A 90 -5.76 -2.27 26.12
C GLN A 90 -6.30 -0.97 25.47
N LYS A 91 -5.92 -0.62 24.24
CA LYS A 91 -6.38 0.63 23.58
C LYS A 91 -7.91 0.75 23.35
N PRO A 92 -8.68 -0.33 23.08
CA PRO A 92 -10.12 -0.21 22.81
C PRO A 92 -10.95 0.22 24.04
N TRP A 93 -10.69 -0.32 25.22
CA TRP A 93 -11.43 0.04 26.43
C TRP A 93 -11.08 1.45 26.93
N MET A 94 -9.87 1.94 26.63
CA MET A 94 -9.45 3.30 26.96
C MET A 94 -10.06 4.37 26.05
N ARG A 95 -10.28 4.08 24.75
CA ARG A 95 -11.15 4.92 23.91
C ARG A 95 -12.58 5.00 24.49
N GLY A 96 -13.03 3.89 25.08
CA GLY A 96 -14.24 3.83 25.90
C GLY A 96 -14.19 4.74 27.12
N LEU A 97 -13.05 4.87 27.82
CA LEU A 97 -12.86 5.80 28.94
C LEU A 97 -12.96 7.28 28.54
N GLY A 98 -12.45 7.66 27.37
CA GLY A 98 -12.58 9.03 26.87
C GLY A 98 -14.05 9.43 26.62
N ILE A 99 -14.85 8.52 26.06
CA ILE A 99 -16.30 8.67 25.90
C ILE A 99 -16.99 8.62 27.27
N ALA A 100 -16.56 7.71 28.14
CA ALA A 100 -17.06 7.61 29.51
C ALA A 100 -16.79 8.89 30.29
N GLY A 101 -15.69 9.62 30.04
CA GLY A 101 -15.41 10.92 30.65
C GLY A 101 -16.50 11.97 30.44
N TRP A 102 -17.06 12.03 29.23
CA TRP A 102 -18.16 12.95 28.91
C TRP A 102 -19.45 12.62 29.67
N VAL A 103 -19.61 11.38 30.14
CA VAL A 103 -20.76 10.92 30.92
C VAL A 103 -20.46 10.94 32.43
N LEU A 104 -19.27 10.51 32.82
CA LEU A 104 -18.81 10.36 34.19
C LEU A 104 -18.57 11.70 34.86
N ILE A 105 -17.96 12.67 34.18
CA ILE A 105 -17.71 14.01 34.75
C ILE A 105 -19.03 14.70 35.15
N PRO A 106 -20.05 14.83 34.28
CA PRO A 106 -21.32 15.41 34.69
C PRO A 106 -22.06 14.56 35.72
N LEU A 107 -21.95 13.22 35.65
CA LEU A 107 -22.51 12.34 36.68
C LEU A 107 -21.87 12.58 38.06
N PHE A 108 -20.54 12.69 38.15
CA PHE A 108 -19.84 13.02 39.39
C PHE A 108 -20.24 14.41 39.90
N ALA A 109 -20.40 15.40 39.02
CA ALA A 109 -20.88 16.73 39.40
C ALA A 109 -22.30 16.68 39.99
N ILE A 110 -23.20 15.90 39.37
CA ILE A 110 -24.58 15.70 39.87
C ILE A 110 -24.56 15.02 41.24
N LEU A 111 -23.79 13.94 41.40
CA LEU A 111 -23.66 13.22 42.68
C LEU A 111 -23.03 14.07 43.77
N PHE A 112 -22.06 14.91 43.42
CA PHE A 112 -21.41 15.85 44.33
C PHE A 112 -22.40 16.92 44.82
N ILE A 113 -23.16 17.54 43.90
CA ILE A 113 -24.19 18.53 44.23
C ILE A 113 -25.30 17.89 45.08
N ALA A 114 -25.77 16.70 44.70
CA ALA A 114 -26.77 15.96 45.48
C ALA A 114 -26.28 15.67 46.90
N SER A 115 -25.01 15.26 47.06
CA SER A 115 -24.42 15.02 48.38
C SER A 115 -24.33 16.30 49.22
N LEU A 116 -23.98 17.44 48.62
CA LEU A 116 -23.97 18.74 49.30
C LEU A 116 -25.38 19.17 49.75
N ILE A 117 -26.39 19.00 48.89
CA ILE A 117 -27.78 19.32 49.22
C ILE A 117 -28.26 18.46 50.40
N GLN A 118 -27.95 17.16 50.39
CA GLN A 118 -28.33 16.24 51.48
C GLN A 118 -27.68 16.64 52.82
N ILE A 119 -26.38 16.98 52.81
CA ILE A 119 -25.70 17.49 54.00
C ILE A 119 -26.36 18.78 54.50
N ALA A 120 -26.72 19.69 53.60
CA ALA A 120 -27.37 20.96 53.96
C ALA A 120 -28.77 20.75 54.56
N VAL A 121 -29.57 19.85 53.99
CA VAL A 121 -30.90 19.49 54.51
C VAL A 121 -30.78 18.86 55.91
N MET A 122 -29.86 17.90 56.09
CA MET A 122 -29.60 17.31 57.40
C MET A 122 -29.12 18.35 58.42
N TRP A 123 -28.36 19.36 58.00
CA TRP A 123 -27.92 20.42 58.89
C TRP A 123 -29.08 21.29 59.40
N THR A 124 -30.12 21.49 58.60
CA THR A 124 -31.31 22.26 58.98
C THR A 124 -32.32 21.49 59.80
N ASP A 125 -32.33 20.16 59.69
CA ASP A 125 -33.33 19.26 60.26
C ASP A 125 -32.77 18.49 61.48
N LEU A 126 -32.23 19.24 62.45
CA LEU A 126 -31.66 18.68 63.68
C LEU A 126 -32.78 18.17 64.61
N PRO A 127 -32.76 16.88 65.02
CA PRO A 127 -33.75 16.34 65.94
C PRO A 127 -33.64 17.02 67.31
N ASP A 128 -34.79 17.27 67.96
CA ASP A 128 -34.84 17.85 69.30
C ASP A 128 -34.00 17.05 70.29
N ASN A 129 -33.31 17.75 71.21
CA ASN A 129 -32.29 17.20 72.14
C ASN A 129 -32.81 16.19 73.19
N THR A 130 -34.00 15.64 72.99
CA THR A 130 -34.70 14.75 73.93
C THR A 130 -34.36 13.27 73.74
N GLU A 131 -33.85 12.87 72.56
CA GLU A 131 -33.53 11.48 72.19
C GLU A 131 -32.03 11.30 71.82
N PRO A 132 -31.17 10.85 72.75
CA PRO A 132 -29.72 10.75 72.53
C PRO A 132 -29.30 9.83 71.39
N LEU A 133 -30.13 8.83 71.05
CA LEU A 133 -29.86 7.87 69.99
C LEU A 133 -30.09 8.50 68.60
N ALA A 134 -31.18 9.26 68.44
CA ALA A 134 -31.51 9.94 67.18
C ALA A 134 -30.42 10.95 66.77
N LEU A 135 -29.92 11.73 67.73
CA LEU A 135 -28.84 12.68 67.50
C LEU A 135 -27.54 11.99 67.04
N ARG A 136 -27.19 10.83 67.64
CA ARG A 136 -26.00 10.05 67.24
C ARG A 136 -26.11 9.49 65.82
N VAL A 137 -27.28 8.98 65.45
CA VAL A 137 -27.53 8.46 64.09
C VAL A 137 -27.44 9.60 63.06
N HIS A 138 -27.97 10.78 63.40
CA HIS A 138 -27.89 11.97 62.54
C HIS A 138 -26.45 12.42 62.27
N TYR A 139 -25.63 12.49 63.33
CA TYR A 139 -24.20 12.79 63.17
C TYR A 139 -23.45 11.72 62.37
N LEU A 140 -23.76 10.43 62.58
CA LEU A 140 -23.16 9.35 61.80
C LEU A 140 -23.54 9.43 60.31
N ALA A 141 -24.77 9.84 59.99
CA ALA A 141 -25.20 10.04 58.62
C ALA A 141 -24.46 11.20 57.94
N ILE A 142 -24.31 12.34 58.62
CA ILE A 142 -23.52 13.49 58.12
C ILE A 142 -22.06 13.07 57.86
N VAL A 143 -21.43 12.35 58.80
CA VAL A 143 -20.07 11.82 58.62
C VAL A 143 -20.00 10.85 57.44
N GLY A 144 -21.02 10.01 57.24
CA GLY A 144 -21.16 9.12 56.09
C GLY A 144 -21.21 9.87 54.76
N PHE A 145 -22.04 10.92 54.65
CA PHE A 145 -22.14 11.76 53.45
C PHE A 145 -20.85 12.54 53.16
N ILE A 146 -20.15 13.03 54.20
CA ILE A 146 -18.83 13.63 54.04
C ILE A 146 -17.83 12.60 53.48
N GLY A 147 -17.89 11.35 53.95
CA GLY A 147 -17.10 10.25 53.41
C GLY A 147 -17.40 9.94 51.93
N VAL A 148 -18.69 9.92 51.55
CA VAL A 148 -19.13 9.76 50.15
C VAL A 148 -18.61 10.90 49.28
N LEU A 149 -18.68 12.14 49.77
CA LEU A 149 -18.20 13.33 49.07
C LEU A 149 -16.68 13.30 48.88
N GLY A 150 -15.93 12.84 49.90
CA GLY A 150 -14.50 12.54 49.78
C GLY A 150 -14.19 11.44 48.76
N GLY A 151 -15.01 10.38 48.72
CA GLY A 151 -14.91 9.29 47.73
C GLY A 151 -15.14 9.77 46.29
N ILE A 152 -16.15 10.62 46.07
CA ILE A 152 -16.44 11.23 44.76
C ILE A 152 -15.28 12.11 44.28
N LEU A 153 -14.71 12.94 45.16
CA LEU A 153 -13.56 13.78 44.83
C LEU A 153 -12.31 12.94 44.52
N ALA A 154 -12.04 11.89 45.30
CA ALA A 154 -10.92 10.98 45.08
C ALA A 154 -11.07 10.23 43.74
N ALA A 155 -12.27 9.76 43.42
CA ALA A 155 -12.61 9.14 42.15
C ALA A 155 -12.36 10.08 40.95
N LEU A 156 -12.83 11.33 41.04
CA LEU A 156 -12.63 12.32 40.00
C LEU A 156 -11.15 12.66 39.81
N ALA A 157 -10.40 12.84 40.89
CA ALA A 157 -8.96 13.09 40.84
C ALA A 157 -8.19 11.91 40.21
N ALA A 158 -8.56 10.68 40.54
CA ALA A 158 -7.96 9.49 39.94
C ALA A 158 -8.27 9.39 38.44
N TYR A 159 -9.51 9.67 38.02
CA TYR A 159 -9.90 9.73 36.62
C TYR A 159 -9.10 10.78 35.83
N ILE A 160 -9.02 12.02 36.34
CA ILE A 160 -8.23 13.11 35.72
C ILE A 160 -6.75 12.71 35.60
N ARG A 161 -6.21 12.03 36.62
CA ARG A 161 -4.82 11.55 36.62
C ARG A 161 -4.59 10.48 35.54
N ILE A 162 -5.50 9.53 35.37
CA ILE A 162 -5.40 8.50 34.32
C ILE A 162 -5.44 9.15 32.93
N PHE A 163 -6.40 10.05 32.71
CA PHE A 163 -6.54 10.75 31.43
C PHE A 163 -5.33 11.62 31.09
N THR A 164 -4.75 12.31 32.08
CA THR A 164 -3.54 13.13 31.87
C THR A 164 -2.32 12.25 31.58
N ILE A 165 -2.15 11.12 32.27
CA ILE A 165 -1.07 10.16 32.00
C ILE A 165 -1.22 9.56 30.59
N GLU A 166 -2.42 9.19 30.15
CA GLU A 166 -2.66 8.66 28.81
C GLU A 166 -2.34 9.69 27.72
N ARG A 167 -2.77 10.94 27.90
CA ARG A 167 -2.43 12.02 26.96
C ARG A 167 -0.93 12.29 26.94
N GLN A 168 -0.27 12.29 28.09
CA GLN A 168 1.17 12.49 28.17
C GLN A 168 1.95 11.34 27.52
N THR A 169 1.55 10.10 27.76
CA THR A 169 2.19 8.92 27.15
C THR A 169 1.98 8.89 25.64
N THR A 170 0.77 9.15 25.15
CA THR A 170 0.50 9.25 23.70
C THR A 170 1.32 10.37 23.05
N ALA A 171 1.39 11.55 23.68
CA ALA A 171 2.18 12.67 23.19
C ALA A 171 3.69 12.35 23.19
N GLN A 172 4.18 11.63 24.21
CA GLN A 172 5.57 11.17 24.27
C GLN A 172 5.88 10.12 23.19
N GLU A 173 4.99 9.15 22.98
CA GLU A 173 5.13 8.14 21.91
C GLU A 173 5.19 8.82 20.53
N GLN A 174 4.26 9.74 20.25
CA GLN A 174 4.23 10.50 19.00
C GLN A 174 5.48 11.38 18.84
N GLY A 175 5.95 12.02 19.91
CA GLY A 175 7.18 12.80 19.91
C GLY A 175 8.40 11.95 19.56
N LEU A 176 8.54 10.77 20.17
CA LEU A 176 9.64 9.85 19.89
C LEU A 176 9.62 9.33 18.45
N ILE A 177 8.44 9.02 17.91
CA ILE A 177 8.30 8.60 16.51
C ILE A 177 8.69 9.75 15.57
N THR A 178 8.23 10.97 15.87
CA THR A 178 8.55 12.17 15.08
C THR A 178 10.06 12.41 15.06
N ASP A 179 10.74 12.31 16.21
CA ASP A 179 12.20 12.43 16.30
C ASP A 179 12.92 11.34 15.49
N ARG A 180 12.42 10.10 15.51
CA ARG A 180 12.98 9.01 14.69
C ARG A 180 12.81 9.27 13.20
N ILE A 181 11.66 9.79 12.77
CA ILE A 181 11.43 10.19 11.37
C ILE A 181 12.42 11.30 10.99
N ASN A 182 12.53 12.36 11.81
CA ASN A 182 13.45 13.46 11.57
C ASN A 182 14.91 12.98 11.45
N LYS A 183 15.35 12.09 12.36
CA LYS A 183 16.70 11.52 12.30
C LYS A 183 16.91 10.66 11.05
N ALA A 184 15.90 9.87 10.66
CA ALA A 184 15.99 9.06 9.45
C ALA A 184 16.05 9.94 8.19
N VAL A 185 15.29 11.05 8.15
CA VAL A 185 15.33 12.05 7.07
C VAL A 185 16.70 12.75 7.01
N GLU A 186 17.28 13.12 8.15
CA GLU A 186 18.63 13.67 8.22
C GLU A 186 19.66 12.69 7.61
N ASN A 187 19.52 11.40 7.91
CA ASN A 187 20.38 10.35 7.36
C ASN A 187 20.25 10.21 5.82
N LEU A 188 19.10 10.53 5.23
CA LEU A 188 18.94 10.56 3.75
C LEU A 188 19.84 11.63 3.11
N GLY A 189 20.16 12.70 3.83
CA GLY A 189 21.06 13.75 3.36
C GLY A 189 22.54 13.47 3.63
N ALA A 190 22.88 12.33 4.25
CA ALA A 190 24.24 12.07 4.71
C ALA A 190 25.26 12.01 3.55
N THR A 191 26.38 12.68 3.74
CA THR A 191 27.54 12.69 2.84
C THR A 191 28.81 12.33 3.61
N ARG A 192 29.83 11.88 2.91
CA ARG A 192 31.17 11.63 3.45
C ARG A 192 32.22 12.24 2.52
N THR A 193 33.30 12.75 3.11
CA THR A 193 34.44 13.25 2.34
C THR A 193 35.44 12.11 2.17
N VAL A 194 35.79 11.80 0.93
CA VAL A 194 36.80 10.80 0.59
C VAL A 194 37.93 11.44 -0.22
N GLN A 195 39.15 10.95 -0.02
CA GLN A 195 40.30 11.33 -0.83
C GLN A 195 40.30 10.43 -2.08
N ARG A 196 40.02 11.00 -3.26
CA ARG A 196 40.16 10.29 -4.53
C ARG A 196 41.38 10.79 -5.28
N GLN A 197 42.05 9.89 -5.97
CA GLN A 197 43.10 10.33 -6.89
C GLN A 197 42.45 11.11 -8.04
N ARG A 198 42.90 12.35 -8.22
CA ARG A 198 42.40 13.26 -9.25
C ARG A 198 42.58 12.63 -10.62
N ARG A 199 41.60 12.81 -11.51
CA ARG A 199 41.73 12.42 -12.93
C ARG A 199 41.97 13.65 -13.81
N ARG A 200 42.84 13.52 -14.80
CA ARG A 200 43.04 14.53 -15.85
C ARG A 200 41.83 14.52 -16.80
N LYS A 201 41.67 15.56 -17.62
CA LYS A 201 40.61 15.66 -18.64
C LYS A 201 40.60 14.47 -19.63
N THR A 202 41.74 13.81 -19.79
CA THR A 202 41.91 12.60 -20.63
C THR A 202 41.43 11.31 -19.96
N GLY A 203 40.94 11.37 -18.71
CA GLY A 203 40.52 10.21 -17.91
C GLY A 203 41.65 9.50 -17.17
N ALA A 204 42.91 9.81 -17.46
CA ALA A 204 44.08 9.25 -16.78
C ALA A 204 44.24 9.77 -15.35
N LEU A 205 44.76 8.92 -14.44
CA LEU A 205 45.06 9.29 -13.06
C LEU A 205 46.15 10.39 -13.02
N ALA A 206 45.97 11.37 -12.15
CA ALA A 206 46.87 12.49 -12.00
C ALA A 206 48.01 12.15 -11.03
N TYR A 207 49.21 12.52 -11.45
CA TYR A 207 50.46 12.40 -10.71
C TYR A 207 51.19 13.73 -10.75
N ALA A 208 51.97 14.03 -9.71
CA ALA A 208 52.86 15.19 -9.67
C ALA A 208 53.93 15.07 -10.77
N PRO A 209 54.38 16.19 -11.36
CA PRO A 209 55.46 16.16 -12.34
C PRO A 209 56.81 15.88 -11.66
N ASP A 210 57.67 15.09 -12.30
CA ASP A 210 59.07 14.92 -11.93
C ASP A 210 59.94 16.10 -12.38
N GLU A 211 61.26 16.03 -12.16
CA GLU A 211 62.21 17.10 -12.57
C GLU A 211 62.25 17.33 -14.09
N ALA A 212 61.84 16.35 -14.90
CA ALA A 212 61.76 16.44 -16.36
C ALA A 212 60.38 16.94 -16.84
N GLY A 213 59.40 17.08 -15.94
CA GLY A 213 58.02 17.48 -16.24
C GLY A 213 57.09 16.31 -16.60
N GLU A 214 57.56 15.08 -16.51
CA GLU A 214 56.78 13.86 -16.78
C GLU A 214 56.03 13.39 -15.52
N PRO A 215 54.95 12.58 -15.63
CA PRO A 215 54.20 12.11 -14.47
C PRO A 215 55.04 11.20 -13.55
N ASP A 216 55.29 11.63 -12.31
CA ASP A 216 55.91 10.81 -11.27
C ASP A 216 54.86 9.85 -10.69
N TYR A 217 54.86 8.61 -11.19
CA TYR A 217 53.94 7.56 -10.74
C TYR A 217 54.06 7.21 -9.24
N SER A 218 55.12 7.65 -8.55
CA SER A 218 55.26 7.49 -7.09
C SER A 218 54.50 8.56 -6.29
N GLN A 219 54.07 9.65 -6.93
CA GLN A 219 53.40 10.79 -6.29
C GLN A 219 52.00 11.05 -6.88
N PRO A 220 50.99 10.22 -6.50
CA PRO A 220 49.61 10.45 -6.90
C PRO A 220 49.04 11.74 -6.30
N ILE A 221 48.28 12.50 -7.10
CA ILE A 221 47.59 13.71 -6.63
C ILE A 221 46.19 13.31 -6.16
N PHE A 222 45.90 13.53 -4.88
CA PHE A 222 44.57 13.32 -4.31
C PHE A 222 43.77 14.62 -4.23
N GLU A 223 42.46 14.51 -4.35
CA GLU A 223 41.49 15.58 -4.13
C GLU A 223 40.39 15.11 -3.18
N GLU A 224 39.92 16.02 -2.33
CA GLU A 224 38.77 15.77 -1.46
C GLU A 224 37.48 15.85 -2.28
N VAL A 225 36.76 14.74 -2.32
CA VAL A 225 35.45 14.66 -2.99
C VAL A 225 34.40 14.33 -1.95
N THR A 226 33.36 15.16 -1.89
CA THR A 226 32.16 14.89 -1.10
C THR A 226 31.25 13.96 -1.90
N GLU A 227 31.02 12.75 -1.40
CA GLU A 227 30.12 11.77 -2.00
C GLU A 227 28.97 11.38 -1.04
N PRO A 228 27.85 10.85 -1.55
CA PRO A 228 26.80 10.25 -0.73
C PRO A 228 27.34 9.19 0.24
N ASN A 229 26.92 9.26 1.51
CA ASN A 229 27.22 8.21 2.49
C ASN A 229 26.13 7.13 2.41
N LEU A 230 26.31 6.19 1.49
CA LEU A 230 25.29 5.19 1.13
C LEU A 230 24.86 4.33 2.33
N GLU A 231 25.78 3.96 3.20
CA GLU A 231 25.50 3.14 4.39
C GLU A 231 24.51 3.84 5.33
N VAL A 232 24.72 5.15 5.56
CA VAL A 232 23.84 5.96 6.41
C VAL A 232 22.49 6.23 5.73
N ARG A 233 22.49 6.53 4.42
CA ARG A 233 21.26 6.77 3.64
C ARG A 233 20.36 5.55 3.63
N ILE A 234 20.91 4.38 3.32
CA ILE A 234 20.19 3.10 3.31
C ILE A 234 19.67 2.78 4.72
N GLY A 235 20.47 3.04 5.77
CA GLY A 235 20.02 2.93 7.16
C GLY A 235 18.80 3.83 7.47
N GLY A 236 18.79 5.06 6.96
CA GLY A 236 17.65 5.98 7.03
C GLY A 236 16.41 5.44 6.33
N ILE A 237 16.56 4.91 5.11
CA ILE A 237 15.46 4.31 4.32
C ILE A 237 14.81 3.15 5.07
N TYR A 238 15.60 2.21 5.60
CA TYR A 238 15.06 1.06 6.35
C TYR A 238 14.49 1.45 7.73
N ALA A 239 15.02 2.50 8.36
CA ALA A 239 14.42 3.06 9.57
C ALA A 239 13.02 3.62 9.27
N LEU A 240 12.84 4.34 8.15
CA LEU A 240 11.54 4.81 7.69
C LEU A 240 10.59 3.64 7.37
N GLU A 241 11.06 2.61 6.67
CA GLU A 241 10.25 1.40 6.41
C GLU A 241 9.70 0.80 7.69
N ARG A 242 10.55 0.64 8.71
CA ARG A 242 10.15 0.09 10.00
C ARG A 242 9.05 0.93 10.65
N ILE A 243 9.18 2.26 10.64
CA ILE A 243 8.16 3.16 11.20
C ILE A 243 6.85 3.03 10.42
N ALA A 244 6.89 3.00 9.09
CA ALA A 244 5.71 2.86 8.24
C ALA A 244 4.99 1.52 8.43
N ARG A 245 5.74 0.46 8.79
CA ARG A 245 5.20 -0.86 9.10
C ARG A 245 4.57 -0.92 10.49
N ASP A 246 5.23 -0.31 11.48
CA ASP A 246 4.80 -0.34 12.88
C ASP A 246 3.62 0.62 13.14
N ASN A 247 3.48 1.68 12.35
CA ASN A 247 2.41 2.67 12.50
C ASN A 247 1.87 3.19 11.16
N LEU A 248 0.64 2.80 10.84
CA LEU A 248 -0.05 3.17 9.60
C LEU A 248 -0.36 4.67 9.49
N ASP A 249 -0.48 5.40 10.60
CA ASP A 249 -0.77 6.84 10.57
C ASP A 249 0.36 7.64 9.91
N TYR A 250 1.61 7.14 10.00
CA TYR A 250 2.80 7.75 9.40
C TYR A 250 3.16 7.14 8.04
N HIS A 251 2.48 6.07 7.61
CA HIS A 251 2.78 5.35 6.37
C HIS A 251 2.80 6.28 5.15
N VAL A 252 1.74 7.06 4.97
CA VAL A 252 1.62 7.98 3.82
C VAL A 252 2.72 9.05 3.85
N GLN A 253 2.99 9.63 5.02
CA GLN A 253 4.07 10.62 5.17
C GLN A 253 5.43 10.02 4.80
N ILE A 254 5.67 8.76 5.17
CA ILE A 254 6.93 8.07 4.85
C ILE A 254 7.03 7.79 3.35
N MET A 255 5.94 7.38 2.69
CA MET A 255 5.94 7.21 1.23
C MET A 255 6.14 8.55 0.50
N GLU A 256 5.63 9.66 1.02
CA GLU A 256 5.92 11.00 0.51
C GLU A 256 7.41 11.35 0.60
N ILE A 257 8.03 11.07 1.75
CA ILE A 257 9.47 11.29 1.96
C ILE A 257 10.29 10.44 0.99
N LEU A 258 10.00 9.14 0.89
CA LEU A 258 10.77 8.23 0.04
C LEU A 258 10.60 8.54 -1.45
N THR A 259 9.38 8.86 -1.89
CA THR A 259 9.16 9.26 -3.29
C THR A 259 9.79 10.62 -3.60
N ALA A 260 9.80 11.57 -2.65
CA ALA A 260 10.53 12.82 -2.80
C ALA A 260 12.04 12.60 -2.87
N TYR A 261 12.57 11.69 -2.04
CA TYR A 261 13.97 11.30 -2.07
C TYR A 261 14.39 10.77 -3.43
N VAL A 262 13.62 9.85 -4.02
CA VAL A 262 13.89 9.31 -5.36
C VAL A 262 13.80 10.41 -6.42
N ARG A 263 12.78 11.27 -6.36
CA ARG A 263 12.64 12.41 -7.30
C ARG A 263 13.82 13.39 -7.26
N GLU A 264 14.42 13.59 -6.09
CA GLU A 264 15.54 14.53 -5.96
C GLU A 264 16.90 13.91 -6.33
N ASN A 265 17.09 12.61 -6.08
CA ASN A 265 18.38 11.94 -6.23
C ASN A 265 18.48 11.08 -7.51
N ALA A 266 17.39 10.91 -8.25
CA ALA A 266 17.36 10.15 -9.49
C ALA A 266 16.47 10.85 -10.52
N LYS A 267 16.93 11.98 -11.06
CA LYS A 267 16.15 12.78 -12.03
C LYS A 267 16.24 12.17 -13.42
N ALA A 268 15.14 12.18 -14.18
CA ALA A 268 15.13 11.71 -15.56
C ALA A 268 16.12 12.48 -16.47
N THR A 269 16.50 13.71 -16.11
CA THR A 269 17.50 14.51 -16.83
C THR A 269 18.90 13.93 -16.76
N ASP A 270 19.17 13.08 -15.77
CA ASP A 270 20.48 12.49 -15.53
C ASP A 270 20.58 11.08 -16.15
N ALA A 271 19.50 10.61 -16.78
CA ALA A 271 19.41 9.31 -17.42
C ALA A 271 20.24 9.24 -18.71
N GLU A 272 20.79 8.07 -19.01
CA GLU A 272 21.49 7.83 -20.27
C GLU A 272 20.46 7.58 -21.39
N ASP A 273 20.60 8.29 -22.50
CA ASP A 273 19.75 8.08 -23.68
C ASP A 273 20.17 6.84 -24.45
N PHE A 274 19.17 6.11 -24.96
CA PHE A 274 19.42 5.01 -25.88
C PHE A 274 20.16 5.55 -27.12
N PRO A 275 21.37 5.05 -27.45
CA PRO A 275 22.23 5.68 -28.45
C PRO A 275 21.72 5.51 -29.89
N GLU A 276 20.83 4.57 -30.13
CA GLU A 276 20.28 4.34 -31.46
C GLU A 276 19.23 5.40 -31.80
N PRO A 277 19.21 5.90 -33.05
CA PRO A 277 18.25 6.91 -33.46
C PRO A 277 16.82 6.35 -33.40
N ASP A 278 15.88 7.28 -33.42
CA ASP A 278 14.47 6.94 -33.37
C ASP A 278 14.07 6.02 -34.54
N TRP A 279 13.49 4.85 -34.24
CA TRP A 279 13.00 3.93 -35.26
C TRP A 279 11.80 4.58 -35.97
N LYS A 280 11.96 5.10 -37.18
CA LYS A 280 10.89 5.79 -37.92
C LYS A 280 10.13 4.83 -38.84
N PRO A 281 8.80 4.91 -38.91
CA PRO A 281 8.03 4.08 -39.82
C PRO A 281 8.40 4.33 -41.28
N LEU A 282 8.29 3.29 -42.12
CA LEU A 282 8.37 3.44 -43.57
C LEU A 282 7.21 4.31 -44.11
N PRO A 283 7.47 5.18 -45.11
CA PRO A 283 6.43 5.83 -45.90
C PRO A 283 5.54 4.81 -46.63
N ASP A 284 4.28 5.19 -46.88
CA ASP A 284 3.32 4.32 -47.56
C ASP A 284 3.73 4.03 -49.02
N ASP A 285 4.48 4.94 -49.65
CA ASP A 285 5.01 4.84 -51.01
C ASP A 285 6.43 4.24 -51.10
N ALA A 286 6.93 3.64 -50.01
CA ALA A 286 8.25 3.02 -49.98
C ALA A 286 8.41 1.96 -51.09
N THR A 287 9.57 1.99 -51.74
CA THR A 287 9.99 1.02 -52.76
C THR A 287 10.29 -0.35 -52.13
N ASP A 288 10.27 -1.42 -52.94
CA ASP A 288 10.63 -2.76 -52.46
C ASP A 288 12.09 -2.85 -51.99
N GLU A 289 12.99 -2.01 -52.52
CA GLU A 289 14.36 -1.90 -52.01
C GLU A 289 14.40 -1.27 -50.61
N GLU A 290 13.64 -0.21 -50.36
CA GLU A 290 13.53 0.41 -49.04
C GLU A 290 12.89 -0.54 -48.02
N ARG A 291 11.89 -1.32 -48.44
CA ARG A 291 11.29 -2.38 -47.61
C ARG A 291 12.30 -3.46 -47.23
N ARG A 292 13.10 -3.95 -48.19
CA ARG A 292 14.17 -4.93 -47.92
C ARG A 292 15.27 -4.39 -47.01
N ALA A 293 15.71 -3.15 -47.24
CA ALA A 293 16.70 -2.50 -46.37
C ALA A 293 16.16 -2.30 -44.94
N ARG A 294 14.87 -1.97 -44.82
CA ARG A 294 14.17 -1.84 -43.54
C ARG A 294 14.13 -3.16 -42.78
N GLU A 295 13.80 -4.24 -43.47
CA GLU A 295 13.74 -5.59 -42.89
C GLU A 295 15.10 -6.02 -42.33
N ALA A 296 16.18 -5.83 -43.10
CA ALA A 296 17.53 -6.11 -42.64
C ALA A 296 17.91 -5.28 -41.40
N ALA A 297 17.59 -3.98 -41.40
CA ALA A 297 17.82 -3.10 -40.25
C ALA A 297 16.98 -3.50 -39.03
N ARG A 298 15.77 -4.04 -39.25
CA ARG A 298 14.87 -4.52 -38.21
C ARG A 298 15.46 -5.72 -37.50
N ALA A 299 15.92 -6.71 -38.27
CA ALA A 299 16.58 -7.90 -37.74
C ALA A 299 17.83 -7.55 -36.92
N GLU A 300 18.64 -6.57 -37.37
CA GLU A 300 19.80 -6.10 -36.62
C GLU A 300 19.44 -5.37 -35.32
N ARG A 301 18.34 -4.59 -35.32
CA ARG A 301 17.94 -3.77 -34.17
C ARG A 301 17.25 -4.58 -33.08
N PHE A 302 16.34 -5.48 -33.45
CA PHE A 302 15.50 -6.22 -32.50
C PHE A 302 16.00 -7.63 -32.21
N GLY A 303 16.75 -8.25 -33.13
CA GLY A 303 17.16 -9.65 -33.02
C GLY A 303 15.98 -10.61 -33.11
N ARG A 304 16.26 -11.91 -32.92
CA ARG A 304 15.20 -12.95 -32.85
C ARG A 304 14.72 -13.22 -31.43
N PHE A 305 15.60 -13.00 -30.47
CA PHE A 305 15.28 -13.13 -29.04
C PHE A 305 15.43 -11.80 -28.31
N PHE A 306 14.62 -11.60 -27.27
CA PHE A 306 14.58 -10.34 -26.51
C PHE A 306 15.95 -9.85 -26.08
N PHE A 307 16.79 -10.79 -25.63
CA PHE A 307 18.13 -10.50 -25.16
C PHE A 307 19.11 -10.11 -26.28
N GLU A 308 18.77 -10.28 -27.55
CA GLU A 308 19.58 -9.89 -28.70
C GLU A 308 19.32 -8.45 -29.14
N SER A 309 18.17 -7.87 -28.77
CA SER A 309 17.83 -6.50 -29.15
C SER A 309 18.90 -5.51 -28.71
N LYS A 310 19.19 -4.52 -29.56
CA LYS A 310 20.12 -3.44 -29.24
C LYS A 310 19.69 -2.67 -27.99
N ALA A 311 18.38 -2.47 -27.83
CA ALA A 311 17.77 -1.87 -26.64
C ALA A 311 18.15 -2.64 -25.37
N PHE A 312 17.92 -3.96 -25.34
CA PHE A 312 18.28 -4.78 -24.18
C PHE A 312 19.79 -4.82 -23.91
N GLN A 313 20.61 -5.02 -24.95
CA GLN A 313 22.07 -5.12 -24.81
C GLN A 313 22.71 -3.82 -24.29
N TRP A 314 22.16 -2.67 -24.69
CA TRP A 314 22.52 -1.39 -24.11
C TRP A 314 22.02 -1.29 -22.66
N ALA A 315 20.73 -1.56 -22.44
CA ALA A 315 20.08 -1.31 -21.16
C ALA A 315 20.62 -2.19 -20.02
N ARG A 316 21.14 -3.40 -20.31
CA ARG A 316 21.80 -4.27 -19.31
C ARG A 316 23.08 -3.67 -18.70
N LYS A 317 23.62 -2.59 -19.28
CA LYS A 317 24.78 -1.87 -18.74
C LYS A 317 24.37 -0.80 -17.73
N LEU A 318 23.09 -0.43 -17.71
CA LEU A 318 22.54 0.59 -16.83
C LEU A 318 22.39 0.00 -15.43
N CYS A 319 22.59 0.83 -14.41
CA CYS A 319 22.38 0.45 -13.03
C CYS A 319 21.78 1.63 -12.26
N THR A 320 20.85 1.32 -11.37
CA THR A 320 20.31 2.31 -10.44
C THR A 320 21.22 2.48 -9.22
N GLY A 321 21.17 3.64 -8.57
CA GLY A 321 21.88 3.89 -7.31
C GLY A 321 21.41 2.93 -6.20
N THR A 322 22.30 2.45 -5.34
CA THR A 322 21.96 1.45 -4.32
C THR A 322 20.94 1.97 -3.29
N ASP A 323 21.04 3.24 -2.92
CA ASP A 323 20.08 3.93 -2.07
C ASP A 323 18.72 4.14 -2.77
N ILE A 324 18.73 4.46 -4.06
CA ILE A 324 17.52 4.52 -4.89
C ILE A 324 16.84 3.16 -4.97
N GLN A 325 17.59 2.09 -5.23
CA GLN A 325 17.08 0.72 -5.22
C GLN A 325 16.46 0.35 -3.86
N ALA A 326 17.11 0.72 -2.75
CA ALA A 326 16.57 0.50 -1.41
C ALA A 326 15.25 1.25 -1.21
N ALA A 327 15.17 2.51 -1.63
CA ALA A 327 13.94 3.30 -1.55
C ALA A 327 12.81 2.68 -2.40
N LEU A 328 13.10 2.30 -3.65
CA LEU A 328 12.15 1.61 -4.54
C LEU A 328 11.69 0.29 -3.95
N THR A 329 12.58 -0.47 -3.33
CA THR A 329 12.24 -1.72 -2.65
C THR A 329 11.26 -1.49 -1.50
N VAL A 330 11.50 -0.48 -0.65
CA VAL A 330 10.59 -0.13 0.44
C VAL A 330 9.25 0.35 -0.07
N ILE A 331 9.26 1.20 -1.10
CA ILE A 331 8.05 1.67 -1.78
C ILE A 331 7.30 0.47 -2.38
N GLY A 332 7.96 -0.46 -3.03
CA GLY A 332 7.33 -1.61 -3.68
C GLY A 332 6.85 -2.72 -2.72
N ARG A 333 7.37 -2.80 -1.49
CA ARG A 333 7.01 -3.85 -0.51
C ARG A 333 5.82 -3.50 0.38
N ARG A 334 5.01 -2.51 0.00
CA ARG A 334 3.82 -2.12 0.76
C ARG A 334 2.83 -3.27 0.88
N SER A 335 2.31 -3.44 2.10
CA SER A 335 1.25 -4.41 2.38
C SER A 335 -0.12 -3.92 1.89
N ALA A 336 -1.07 -4.85 1.74
CA ALA A 336 -2.45 -4.51 1.35
C ALA A 336 -3.11 -3.49 2.30
N ARG A 337 -2.82 -3.56 3.61
CA ARG A 337 -3.33 -2.60 4.62
C ARG A 337 -2.76 -1.20 4.41
N GLN A 338 -1.48 -1.11 4.08
CA GLN A 338 -0.83 0.16 3.75
C GLN A 338 -1.45 0.77 2.49
N ILE A 339 -1.66 -0.03 1.43
CA ILE A 339 -2.33 0.43 0.20
C ILE A 339 -3.78 0.87 0.44
N GLU A 340 -4.50 0.22 1.36
CA GLU A 340 -5.83 0.66 1.77
C GLU A 340 -5.78 2.01 2.50
N GLN A 341 -4.81 2.19 3.40
CA GLN A 341 -4.56 3.46 4.08
C GLN A 341 -4.25 4.58 3.09
N GLU A 342 -3.46 4.31 2.04
CA GLU A 342 -3.18 5.28 0.97
C GLU A 342 -4.46 5.72 0.27
N LYS A 343 -5.34 4.78 -0.09
CA LYS A 343 -6.64 5.08 -0.73
C LYS A 343 -7.56 5.90 0.18
N ALA A 344 -7.53 5.64 1.49
CA ALA A 344 -8.33 6.37 2.47
C ALA A 344 -7.79 7.79 2.74
N ASP A 345 -6.51 8.03 2.49
CA ASP A 345 -5.87 9.32 2.72
C ASP A 345 -6.25 10.34 1.64
N THR A 346 -7.22 11.18 1.98
CA THR A 346 -7.74 12.22 1.09
C THR A 346 -7.19 13.61 1.36
N ARG A 347 -6.09 13.73 2.12
CA ARG A 347 -5.52 15.03 2.52
C ARG A 347 -5.08 15.88 1.32
N GLN A 348 -4.53 15.24 0.29
CA GLN A 348 -4.03 15.93 -0.92
C GLN A 348 -4.90 15.71 -2.16
N ARG A 349 -5.59 14.57 -2.26
CA ARG A 349 -6.38 14.19 -3.44
C ARG A 349 -7.66 13.49 -3.01
N LYS A 350 -8.76 13.76 -3.72
CA LYS A 350 -10.05 13.11 -3.46
C LYS A 350 -10.02 11.59 -3.65
N GLU A 351 -9.13 11.11 -4.52
CA GLU A 351 -9.01 9.70 -4.94
C GLU A 351 -8.07 8.87 -4.05
N GLY A 352 -7.54 9.47 -2.98
CA GLY A 352 -6.52 8.87 -2.13
C GLY A 352 -5.09 9.30 -2.51
N TYR A 353 -4.16 9.04 -1.60
CA TYR A 353 -2.73 9.15 -1.87
C TYR A 353 -2.29 8.09 -2.86
N ARG A 354 -1.40 8.48 -3.77
CA ARG A 354 -0.71 7.59 -4.71
C ARG A 354 0.76 7.96 -4.72
N PRO A 355 1.68 7.00 -4.55
CA PRO A 355 3.11 7.28 -4.67
C PRO A 355 3.43 7.92 -6.03
N ASP A 356 4.37 8.86 -6.02
CA ASP A 356 4.67 9.70 -7.18
C ASP A 356 6.14 9.62 -7.57
N LEU A 357 6.45 8.93 -8.66
CA LEU A 357 7.79 8.73 -9.19
C LEU A 357 7.95 9.38 -10.58
N ARG A 358 7.13 10.38 -10.88
CA ARG A 358 7.17 11.10 -12.17
C ARG A 358 8.56 11.69 -12.43
N GLY A 359 8.99 11.65 -13.68
CA GLY A 359 10.23 12.28 -14.13
C GLY A 359 11.49 11.80 -13.40
N THR A 360 11.50 10.55 -12.92
CA THR A 360 12.66 9.95 -12.27
C THR A 360 13.43 9.02 -13.21
N SER A 361 14.70 8.77 -12.90
CA SER A 361 15.54 7.77 -13.57
C SER A 361 15.67 6.52 -12.71
N LEU A 362 14.99 5.47 -13.13
CA LEU A 362 14.99 4.13 -12.55
C LEU A 362 15.59 3.12 -13.54
N GLN A 363 16.51 3.58 -14.41
CA GLN A 363 17.18 2.75 -15.40
C GLN A 363 17.92 1.58 -14.74
N GLY A 364 17.72 0.37 -15.26
CA GLY A 364 18.31 -0.86 -14.71
C GLY A 364 17.90 -1.17 -13.25
N ALA A 365 16.83 -0.57 -12.73
CA ALA A 365 16.34 -0.88 -11.39
C ALA A 365 15.69 -2.26 -11.33
N ASP A 366 15.85 -2.95 -10.20
CA ASP A 366 15.14 -4.19 -9.90
C ASP A 366 13.80 -3.88 -9.22
N LEU A 367 12.73 -4.00 -9.97
CA LEU A 367 11.35 -3.80 -9.53
C LEU A 367 10.56 -5.12 -9.54
N SER A 368 11.26 -6.25 -9.68
CA SER A 368 10.63 -7.56 -9.81
C SER A 368 9.87 -7.92 -8.54
N ASN A 369 8.70 -8.53 -8.70
CA ASN A 369 7.83 -8.96 -7.59
C ASN A 369 7.36 -7.84 -6.63
N LEU A 370 7.46 -6.56 -7.03
CA LEU A 370 7.08 -5.41 -6.20
C LEU A 370 5.69 -4.86 -6.56
N ASP A 371 5.03 -4.21 -5.60
CA ASP A 371 3.72 -3.57 -5.76
C ASP A 371 3.84 -2.05 -5.96
N PHE A 372 3.68 -1.64 -7.21
CA PHE A 372 3.53 -0.27 -7.69
C PHE A 372 2.12 0.00 -8.25
N SER A 373 1.10 -0.71 -7.76
CA SER A 373 -0.28 -0.48 -8.15
C SER A 373 -0.67 0.99 -7.97
N GLY A 374 -1.20 1.62 -9.01
CA GLY A 374 -1.72 2.98 -8.96
C GLY A 374 -0.67 4.09 -8.86
N VAL A 375 0.63 3.76 -8.91
CA VAL A 375 1.73 4.72 -8.81
C VAL A 375 1.78 5.65 -10.04
N ASN A 376 2.21 6.89 -9.82
CA ASN A 376 2.42 7.85 -10.90
C ASN A 376 3.86 7.77 -11.43
N PHE A 377 4.03 7.22 -12.63
CA PHE A 377 5.27 7.04 -13.36
C PHE A 377 5.37 7.94 -14.61
N VAL A 378 4.60 9.03 -14.69
CA VAL A 378 4.61 9.91 -15.86
C VAL A 378 6.03 10.37 -16.19
N GLY A 379 6.48 10.12 -17.43
CA GLY A 379 7.81 10.51 -17.91
C GLY A 379 8.98 9.85 -17.18
N VAL A 380 8.76 8.72 -16.49
CA VAL A 380 9.85 7.98 -15.83
C VAL A 380 10.75 7.31 -16.87
N ARG A 381 12.05 7.24 -16.57
CA ARG A 381 13.06 6.52 -17.34
C ARG A 381 13.32 5.17 -16.66
N MET A 382 12.85 4.07 -17.25
CA MET A 382 12.91 2.69 -16.77
C MET A 382 13.56 1.77 -17.81
N GLU A 383 14.40 2.31 -18.70
CA GLU A 383 15.12 1.49 -19.68
C GLU A 383 15.93 0.40 -18.98
N GLY A 384 15.75 -0.85 -19.43
CA GLY A 384 16.39 -2.03 -18.84
C GLY A 384 15.97 -2.40 -17.41
N ALA A 385 14.95 -1.74 -16.84
CA ALA A 385 14.43 -2.11 -15.54
C ALA A 385 13.86 -3.54 -15.57
N ASP A 386 14.04 -4.27 -14.47
CA ASP A 386 13.44 -5.57 -14.26
C ASP A 386 12.11 -5.42 -13.54
N LEU A 387 11.01 -5.66 -14.25
CA LEU A 387 9.63 -5.56 -13.78
C LEU A 387 8.95 -6.94 -13.82
N ARG A 388 9.72 -8.03 -13.83
CA ARG A 388 9.17 -9.39 -13.86
C ARG A 388 8.25 -9.62 -12.68
N GLU A 389 7.05 -10.12 -12.95
CA GLU A 389 6.00 -10.36 -11.95
C GLU A 389 5.60 -9.10 -11.12
N ALA A 390 6.01 -7.89 -11.56
CA ALA A 390 5.70 -6.66 -10.85
C ALA A 390 4.20 -6.33 -10.97
N ARG A 391 3.66 -5.73 -9.91
CA ARG A 391 2.26 -5.32 -9.80
C ARG A 391 2.15 -3.83 -10.07
N ILE A 392 1.68 -3.47 -11.25
CA ILE A 392 1.64 -2.11 -11.80
C ILE A 392 0.19 -1.77 -12.22
N GLU A 393 -0.81 -2.44 -11.62
CA GLU A 393 -2.21 -2.29 -11.97
C GLU A 393 -2.66 -0.83 -11.79
N ARG A 394 -3.32 -0.27 -12.81
CA ARG A 394 -3.83 1.13 -12.79
C ARG A 394 -2.76 2.21 -12.53
N ALA A 395 -1.48 1.90 -12.70
CA ALA A 395 -0.42 2.90 -12.64
C ALA A 395 -0.47 3.82 -13.86
N ASN A 396 0.09 5.03 -13.73
CA ASN A 396 0.19 5.99 -14.82
C ASN A 396 1.61 6.04 -15.36
N LEU A 397 1.85 5.38 -16.49
CA LEU A 397 3.11 5.28 -17.21
C LEU A 397 3.14 6.18 -18.45
N HIS A 398 2.27 7.19 -18.53
CA HIS A 398 2.23 8.08 -19.69
C HIS A 398 3.60 8.68 -20.02
N ALA A 399 4.02 8.53 -21.28
CA ALA A 399 5.33 8.96 -21.77
C ALA A 399 6.53 8.36 -20.99
N ALA A 400 6.37 7.21 -20.35
CA ALA A 400 7.48 6.49 -19.73
C ALA A 400 8.38 5.82 -20.79
N HIS A 401 9.65 5.62 -20.43
CA HIS A 401 10.65 4.96 -21.27
C HIS A 401 11.02 3.61 -20.65
N LEU A 402 10.80 2.53 -21.37
CA LEU A 402 10.92 1.13 -20.93
C LEU A 402 11.63 0.27 -22.00
N GLN A 403 12.44 0.88 -22.86
CA GLN A 403 13.18 0.16 -23.90
C GLN A 403 14.05 -0.93 -23.28
N GLY A 404 13.95 -2.15 -23.81
CA GLY A 404 14.66 -3.32 -23.29
C GLY A 404 14.32 -3.71 -21.85
N ALA A 405 13.24 -3.18 -21.25
CA ALA A 405 12.80 -3.58 -19.91
C ALA A 405 12.21 -5.00 -19.91
N GLY A 406 12.35 -5.71 -18.79
CA GLY A 406 11.80 -7.05 -18.60
C GLY A 406 10.47 -7.00 -17.84
N LEU A 407 9.34 -7.18 -18.52
CA LEU A 407 7.98 -7.19 -17.97
C LEU A 407 7.32 -8.59 -18.05
N HIS A 408 8.11 -9.66 -18.11
CA HIS A 408 7.59 -11.04 -18.12
C HIS A 408 6.63 -11.27 -16.94
N GLU A 409 5.41 -11.74 -17.23
CA GLU A 409 4.34 -11.94 -16.24
C GLU A 409 3.94 -10.69 -15.41
N ALA A 410 4.35 -9.49 -15.82
CA ALA A 410 3.97 -8.26 -15.12
C ALA A 410 2.46 -8.01 -15.20
N ARG A 411 1.94 -7.34 -14.18
CA ARG A 411 0.51 -7.06 -14.00
C ARG A 411 0.22 -5.58 -14.24
N LEU A 412 -0.26 -5.26 -15.43
CA LEU A 412 -0.55 -3.91 -15.93
C LEU A 412 -2.05 -3.68 -16.16
N GLU A 413 -2.93 -4.45 -15.51
CA GLU A 413 -4.37 -4.34 -15.78
C GLU A 413 -4.89 -2.91 -15.54
N GLY A 414 -5.48 -2.32 -16.58
CA GLY A 414 -5.97 -0.94 -16.57
C GLY A 414 -4.90 0.14 -16.38
N ALA A 415 -3.61 -0.15 -16.63
CA ALA A 415 -2.55 0.85 -16.59
C ALA A 415 -2.67 1.86 -17.75
N PHE A 416 -2.18 3.08 -17.54
CA PHE A 416 -2.12 4.13 -18.55
C PHE A 416 -0.73 4.19 -19.15
N LEU A 417 -0.57 3.66 -20.36
CA LEU A 417 0.68 3.50 -21.10
C LEU A 417 0.71 4.35 -22.39
N SER A 418 -0.18 5.34 -22.53
CA SER A 418 -0.22 6.19 -23.73
C SER A 418 1.13 6.88 -23.97
N ASN A 419 1.61 6.83 -25.21
CA ASN A 419 2.92 7.35 -25.65
C ASN A 419 4.14 6.75 -24.92
N THR A 420 4.01 5.55 -24.32
CA THR A 420 5.14 4.85 -23.67
C THR A 420 6.08 4.23 -24.69
N TRP A 421 7.38 4.22 -24.41
CA TRP A 421 8.40 3.61 -25.26
C TRP A 421 8.78 2.25 -24.70
N LEU A 422 8.43 1.18 -25.40
CA LEU A 422 8.60 -0.23 -25.01
C LEU A 422 9.37 -1.00 -26.10
N GLU A 423 10.20 -0.28 -26.86
CA GLU A 423 10.99 -0.86 -27.95
C GLU A 423 11.86 -2.02 -27.43
N GLY A 424 11.68 -3.20 -28.04
CA GLY A 424 12.39 -4.42 -27.65
C GLY A 424 12.17 -4.84 -26.19
N ALA A 425 11.09 -4.43 -25.53
CA ALA A 425 10.74 -4.87 -24.17
C ALA A 425 10.17 -6.31 -24.16
N ASP A 426 10.33 -7.03 -23.05
CA ASP A 426 9.72 -8.36 -22.86
C ASP A 426 8.42 -8.24 -22.07
N LEU A 427 7.28 -8.31 -22.74
CA LEU A 427 5.94 -8.38 -22.17
C LEU A 427 5.32 -9.78 -22.31
N SER A 428 6.14 -10.82 -22.47
CA SER A 428 5.62 -12.19 -22.60
C SER A 428 4.80 -12.57 -21.36
N ILE A 429 3.59 -13.11 -21.58
CA ILE A 429 2.64 -13.50 -20.53
C ILE A 429 2.16 -12.30 -19.66
N ALA A 430 2.51 -11.06 -20.02
CA ALA A 430 2.08 -9.89 -19.27
C ALA A 430 0.55 -9.70 -19.33
N ARG A 431 0.01 -9.14 -18.25
CA ARG A 431 -1.42 -8.90 -18.04
C ARG A 431 -1.75 -7.45 -18.27
N ILE A 432 -2.21 -7.13 -19.48
CA ILE A 432 -2.41 -5.78 -20.01
C ILE A 432 -3.91 -5.53 -20.29
N GLU A 433 -4.79 -6.34 -19.69
CA GLU A 433 -6.23 -6.28 -19.93
C GLU A 433 -6.77 -4.87 -19.63
N ARG A 434 -7.51 -4.30 -20.59
CA ARG A 434 -8.12 -2.96 -20.51
C ARG A 434 -7.15 -1.80 -20.25
N ALA A 435 -5.85 -1.98 -20.50
CA ALA A 435 -4.88 -0.89 -20.42
C ALA A 435 -5.01 0.07 -21.61
N GLU A 436 -4.51 1.30 -21.45
CA GLU A 436 -4.49 2.32 -22.50
C GLU A 436 -3.08 2.46 -23.08
N LEU A 437 -2.83 1.97 -24.29
CA LEU A 437 -1.54 2.02 -24.99
C LEU A 437 -1.60 2.91 -26.25
N ILE A 438 -2.41 3.98 -26.19
CA ILE A 438 -2.61 4.87 -27.34
C ILE A 438 -1.27 5.51 -27.75
N GLY A 439 -0.85 5.30 -28.99
CA GLY A 439 0.42 5.80 -29.51
C GLY A 439 1.67 5.21 -28.85
N ALA A 440 1.54 4.11 -28.08
CA ALA A 440 2.69 3.44 -27.49
C ALA A 440 3.57 2.77 -28.56
N ARG A 441 4.85 2.58 -28.24
CA ARG A 441 5.86 2.09 -29.17
C ARG A 441 6.41 0.76 -28.72
N LEU A 442 5.95 -0.32 -29.34
CA LEU A 442 6.31 -1.70 -29.04
C LEU A 442 7.02 -2.35 -30.24
N ASP A 443 7.73 -1.56 -31.05
CA ASP A 443 8.52 -2.08 -32.16
C ASP A 443 9.52 -3.13 -31.63
N GLY A 444 9.52 -4.33 -32.21
CA GLY A 444 10.33 -5.47 -31.79
C GLY A 444 10.05 -6.00 -30.38
N ALA A 445 8.94 -5.62 -29.74
CA ALA A 445 8.61 -6.09 -28.40
C ALA A 445 8.13 -7.55 -28.41
N TYR A 446 8.35 -8.24 -27.29
CA TYR A 446 7.95 -9.63 -27.10
C TYR A 446 6.64 -9.65 -26.33
N LEU A 447 5.56 -10.09 -26.97
CA LEU A 447 4.19 -10.09 -26.43
C LEU A 447 3.59 -11.50 -26.49
N SER A 448 4.45 -12.52 -26.53
CA SER A 448 3.98 -13.90 -26.66
C SER A 448 3.11 -14.28 -25.46
N ASN A 449 1.90 -14.79 -25.75
CA ASN A 449 0.86 -15.10 -24.76
C ASN A 449 0.44 -13.92 -23.86
N ALA A 450 0.74 -12.68 -24.24
CA ALA A 450 0.30 -11.50 -23.50
C ALA A 450 -1.23 -11.37 -23.55
N ARG A 451 -1.80 -10.87 -22.46
CA ARG A 451 -3.25 -10.70 -22.27
C ARG A 451 -3.62 -9.25 -22.47
N MET A 452 -4.19 -8.92 -23.62
CA MET A 452 -4.53 -7.56 -24.04
C MET A 452 -6.03 -7.40 -24.30
N GLU A 453 -6.86 -8.27 -23.71
CA GLU A 453 -8.31 -8.25 -23.91
C GLU A 453 -8.90 -6.87 -23.54
N GLY A 454 -9.63 -6.26 -24.47
CA GLY A 454 -10.23 -4.93 -24.31
C GLY A 454 -9.24 -3.77 -24.16
N ALA A 455 -7.96 -3.95 -24.49
CA ALA A 455 -6.97 -2.87 -24.44
C ALA A 455 -7.21 -1.83 -25.55
N ARG A 456 -6.87 -0.56 -25.28
CA ARG A 456 -6.90 0.51 -26.29
C ARG A 456 -5.53 0.65 -26.93
N LEU A 457 -5.39 0.19 -28.17
CA LEU A 457 -4.12 0.10 -28.91
C LEU A 457 -4.11 1.08 -30.11
N ASN A 458 -4.90 2.15 -30.05
CA ASN A 458 -5.04 3.09 -31.16
C ASN A 458 -3.69 3.74 -31.52
N GLY A 459 -3.29 3.66 -32.78
CA GLY A 459 -2.02 4.20 -33.26
C GLY A 459 -0.78 3.55 -32.66
N ILE A 460 -0.91 2.36 -32.04
CA ILE A 460 0.23 1.63 -31.48
C ILE A 460 1.20 1.22 -32.59
N ARG A 461 2.49 1.15 -32.25
CA ARG A 461 3.51 0.61 -33.14
C ARG A 461 3.95 -0.76 -32.67
N LEU A 462 3.86 -1.74 -33.55
CA LEU A 462 4.14 -3.17 -33.32
C LEU A 462 4.97 -3.74 -34.48
N GLU A 463 5.73 -2.90 -35.19
CA GLU A 463 6.59 -3.38 -36.29
C GLU A 463 7.59 -4.43 -35.77
N GLY A 464 7.58 -5.63 -36.36
CA GLY A 464 8.41 -6.75 -35.93
C GLY A 464 8.11 -7.29 -34.52
N ALA A 465 6.96 -6.95 -33.92
CA ALA A 465 6.61 -7.45 -32.59
C ALA A 465 6.22 -8.94 -32.62
N PHE A 466 6.55 -9.67 -31.55
CA PHE A 466 6.26 -11.09 -31.40
C PHE A 466 4.98 -11.31 -30.60
N LEU A 467 3.84 -11.43 -31.28
CA LEU A 467 2.48 -11.57 -30.71
C LEU A 467 2.00 -13.02 -30.67
N GLY A 468 2.91 -14.00 -30.73
CA GLY A 468 2.57 -15.41 -30.74
C GLY A 468 1.66 -15.82 -29.57
N GLY A 469 0.44 -16.29 -29.83
CA GLY A 469 -0.52 -16.64 -28.77
C GLY A 469 -1.15 -15.47 -28.00
N ALA A 470 -0.87 -14.22 -28.40
CA ALA A 470 -1.39 -13.04 -27.69
C ALA A 470 -2.91 -12.95 -27.79
N ARG A 471 -3.56 -12.54 -26.70
CA ARG A 471 -5.01 -12.42 -26.61
C ARG A 471 -5.45 -10.97 -26.80
N MET A 472 -6.10 -10.67 -27.91
CA MET A 472 -6.52 -9.32 -28.31
C MET A 472 -8.04 -9.23 -28.54
N ASP A 473 -8.81 -10.13 -27.92
CA ASP A 473 -10.27 -10.13 -27.94
C ASP A 473 -10.81 -8.75 -27.51
N GLY A 474 -11.60 -8.10 -28.36
CA GLY A 474 -12.19 -6.78 -28.08
C GLY A 474 -11.22 -5.60 -27.98
N ALA A 475 -9.95 -5.78 -28.36
CA ALA A 475 -8.98 -4.67 -28.40
C ALA A 475 -9.27 -3.69 -29.55
N ASP A 476 -8.91 -2.43 -29.38
CA ASP A 476 -9.00 -1.41 -30.44
C ASP A 476 -7.63 -1.17 -31.08
N LEU A 477 -7.41 -1.74 -32.28
CA LEU A 477 -6.16 -1.65 -33.05
C LEU A 477 -6.25 -0.59 -34.17
N SER A 478 -7.16 0.39 -34.05
CA SER A 478 -7.32 1.45 -35.05
C SER A 478 -6.03 2.25 -35.24
N GLY A 479 -5.50 2.30 -36.46
CA GLY A 479 -4.24 2.96 -36.81
C GLY A 479 -3.00 2.20 -36.35
N ALA A 480 -3.12 0.99 -35.83
CA ALA A 480 -1.97 0.20 -35.41
C ALA A 480 -1.08 -0.16 -36.60
N ARG A 481 0.24 -0.12 -36.40
CA ARG A 481 1.24 -0.52 -37.41
C ARG A 481 1.85 -1.85 -37.00
N MET A 482 1.64 -2.89 -37.79
CA MET A 482 2.01 -4.28 -37.47
C MET A 482 2.94 -4.86 -38.54
N ASP A 483 3.70 -4.01 -39.22
CA ASP A 483 4.58 -4.42 -40.32
C ASP A 483 5.55 -5.53 -39.87
N GLY A 484 5.44 -6.69 -40.51
CA GLY A 484 6.10 -7.96 -40.15
C GLY A 484 6.06 -8.37 -38.69
N ALA A 485 4.99 -8.04 -37.98
CA ALA A 485 4.67 -8.64 -36.69
C ALA A 485 4.33 -10.13 -36.85
N ASP A 486 4.67 -10.93 -35.84
CA ASP A 486 4.32 -12.35 -35.77
C ASP A 486 3.02 -12.52 -34.96
N LEU A 487 1.89 -12.80 -35.62
CA LEU A 487 0.59 -13.04 -35.00
C LEU A 487 0.20 -14.53 -34.95
N ARG A 488 1.15 -15.46 -35.08
CA ARG A 488 0.84 -16.90 -35.04
C ARG A 488 0.11 -17.24 -33.74
N ARG A 489 -1.01 -17.96 -33.82
CA ARG A 489 -1.88 -18.33 -32.68
C ARG A 489 -2.49 -17.16 -31.92
N ALA A 490 -2.42 -15.92 -32.44
CA ALA A 490 -3.06 -14.80 -31.78
C ALA A 490 -4.58 -14.95 -31.77
N HIS A 491 -5.23 -14.49 -30.71
CA HIS A 491 -6.68 -14.54 -30.56
C HIS A 491 -7.29 -13.18 -30.91
N LEU A 492 -8.21 -13.18 -31.88
CA LEU A 492 -8.98 -12.05 -32.36
C LEU A 492 -10.44 -12.50 -32.46
N ASP A 493 -11.39 -11.61 -32.15
CA ASP A 493 -12.81 -11.91 -32.27
C ASP A 493 -13.58 -10.81 -33.00
N GLN A 494 -14.88 -11.00 -33.18
CA GLN A 494 -15.77 -10.02 -33.84
C GLN A 494 -15.82 -8.65 -33.15
N SER A 495 -15.39 -8.57 -31.88
CA SER A 495 -15.37 -7.32 -31.11
C SER A 495 -14.06 -6.57 -31.25
N THR A 496 -13.00 -7.21 -31.76
CA THR A 496 -11.73 -6.55 -32.05
C THR A 496 -11.87 -5.58 -33.23
N VAL A 497 -11.40 -4.34 -33.04
CA VAL A 497 -11.48 -3.28 -34.06
C VAL A 497 -10.20 -3.25 -34.89
N LEU A 498 -10.26 -3.74 -36.13
CA LEU A 498 -9.13 -3.86 -37.04
C LEU A 498 -9.17 -2.80 -38.15
N ASN A 499 -8.99 -1.54 -37.80
CA ASN A 499 -8.72 -0.49 -38.79
C ASN A 499 -7.22 -0.19 -38.82
N PHE A 500 -6.41 -1.17 -39.22
CA PHE A 500 -4.95 -1.06 -39.17
C PHE A 500 -4.42 0.12 -39.99
N GLY A 501 -3.32 0.71 -39.53
CA GLY A 501 -2.53 1.65 -40.31
C GLY A 501 -1.66 0.93 -41.36
N SER A 502 -1.01 -0.17 -40.97
CA SER A 502 -0.27 -1.05 -41.89
C SER A 502 -0.12 -2.46 -41.31
N THR A 503 -0.12 -3.46 -42.19
CA THR A 503 0.03 -4.89 -41.88
C THR A 503 1.03 -5.60 -42.79
N ALA A 504 1.80 -4.83 -43.56
CA ALA A 504 2.69 -5.38 -44.58
C ALA A 504 3.70 -6.34 -43.96
N GLY A 505 3.77 -7.56 -44.47
CA GLY A 505 4.74 -8.54 -44.01
C GLY A 505 4.30 -9.36 -42.79
N ALA A 506 3.17 -9.06 -42.13
CA ALA A 506 2.79 -9.74 -40.88
C ALA A 506 2.49 -11.23 -41.09
N ALA A 507 2.83 -12.07 -40.11
CA ALA A 507 2.67 -13.52 -40.16
C ALA A 507 1.42 -14.00 -39.42
N LEU A 508 0.69 -14.93 -40.05
CA LEU A 508 -0.50 -15.59 -39.54
C LEU A 508 -0.34 -17.11 -39.66
N SER A 509 -0.59 -17.84 -38.58
CA SER A 509 -0.71 -19.30 -38.57
C SER A 509 -1.55 -19.67 -37.35
N ASP A 510 -2.27 -20.79 -37.40
CA ASP A 510 -3.15 -21.29 -36.34
C ASP A 510 -4.13 -20.22 -35.84
N ILE A 511 -4.74 -19.45 -36.75
CA ILE A 511 -5.64 -18.35 -36.42
C ILE A 511 -6.96 -18.42 -37.18
N ASP A 512 -8.06 -18.15 -36.47
CA ASP A 512 -9.40 -18.07 -37.02
C ASP A 512 -9.82 -16.60 -37.18
N LEU A 513 -10.04 -16.19 -38.43
CA LEU A 513 -10.47 -14.83 -38.79
C LEU A 513 -11.92 -14.80 -39.29
N THR A 514 -12.69 -15.89 -39.20
CA THR A 514 -14.02 -16.03 -39.81
C THR A 514 -14.96 -14.87 -39.45
N ASP A 515 -15.00 -14.50 -38.17
CA ASP A 515 -15.89 -13.45 -37.64
C ASP A 515 -15.20 -12.08 -37.50
N VAL A 516 -13.99 -11.95 -38.03
CA VAL A 516 -13.15 -10.75 -37.87
C VAL A 516 -13.32 -9.81 -39.06
N LYS A 517 -13.53 -8.52 -38.79
CA LYS A 517 -13.66 -7.50 -39.84
C LYS A 517 -12.30 -7.10 -40.40
N ILE A 518 -11.88 -7.74 -41.48
CA ILE A 518 -10.61 -7.48 -42.17
C ILE A 518 -10.83 -7.33 -43.69
N SER A 519 -9.96 -6.58 -44.38
CA SER A 519 -10.05 -6.37 -45.84
C SER A 519 -9.17 -7.33 -46.63
N THR A 520 -9.52 -7.54 -47.90
CA THR A 520 -8.70 -8.33 -48.83
C THR A 520 -7.30 -7.72 -49.04
N GLU A 521 -7.19 -6.40 -49.03
CA GLU A 521 -5.90 -5.69 -49.16
C GLU A 521 -5.00 -5.99 -47.96
N GLN A 522 -5.55 -5.93 -46.74
CA GLN A 522 -4.83 -6.26 -45.52
C GLN A 522 -4.34 -7.71 -45.55
N ILE A 523 -5.21 -8.68 -45.84
CA ILE A 523 -4.84 -10.10 -45.94
C ILE A 523 -3.79 -10.36 -47.04
N SER A 524 -3.91 -9.70 -48.20
CA SER A 524 -2.95 -9.86 -49.30
C SER A 524 -1.56 -9.32 -48.96
N SER A 525 -1.48 -8.35 -48.05
CA SER A 525 -0.22 -7.78 -47.55
C SER A 525 0.44 -8.63 -46.45
N MET A 526 -0.20 -9.70 -45.99
CA MET A 526 0.29 -10.59 -44.93
C MET A 526 0.78 -11.92 -45.52
N PHE A 527 1.44 -12.72 -44.67
CA PHE A 527 1.83 -14.10 -44.96
C PHE A 527 1.10 -15.06 -44.02
N GLY A 528 0.63 -16.19 -44.55
CA GLY A 528 0.08 -17.25 -43.72
C GLY A 528 0.08 -18.59 -44.44
N ASP A 529 -0.24 -19.65 -43.71
CA ASP A 529 -0.20 -21.03 -44.17
C ASP A 529 -1.58 -21.71 -44.08
N GLY A 530 -1.66 -22.98 -44.46
CA GLY A 530 -2.90 -23.77 -44.59
C GLY A 530 -3.80 -23.81 -43.36
N THR A 531 -3.27 -23.44 -42.19
CA THR A 531 -4.00 -23.42 -40.91
C THR A 531 -4.90 -22.20 -40.73
N VAL A 532 -4.65 -21.10 -41.46
CA VAL A 532 -5.40 -19.85 -41.32
C VAL A 532 -6.79 -19.98 -41.92
N ILE A 533 -7.81 -19.72 -41.11
CA ILE A 533 -9.22 -19.70 -41.53
C ILE A 533 -9.62 -18.26 -41.85
N LEU A 534 -9.99 -18.00 -43.10
CA LEU A 534 -10.39 -16.66 -43.59
C LEU A 534 -11.92 -16.52 -43.65
N PRO A 535 -12.46 -15.28 -43.55
CA PRO A 535 -13.86 -15.03 -43.88
C PRO A 535 -14.22 -15.50 -45.30
N ASP A 536 -15.43 -16.03 -45.47
CA ASP A 536 -15.95 -16.51 -46.78
C ASP A 536 -15.88 -15.45 -47.90
N THR A 537 -15.82 -14.16 -47.54
CA THR A 537 -15.77 -13.03 -48.48
C THR A 537 -14.36 -12.70 -48.98
N ILE A 538 -13.32 -13.29 -48.39
CA ILE A 538 -11.92 -12.96 -48.69
C ILE A 538 -11.26 -14.14 -49.40
N PRO A 539 -10.78 -13.97 -50.65
CA PRO A 539 -10.04 -15.02 -51.33
C PRO A 539 -8.69 -15.23 -50.63
N ARG A 540 -8.27 -16.49 -50.57
CA ARG A 540 -6.94 -16.85 -50.09
C ARG A 540 -5.85 -16.28 -51.02
N PRO A 541 -4.83 -15.59 -50.50
CA PRO A 541 -3.74 -15.08 -51.33
C PRO A 541 -2.96 -16.21 -52.01
N SER A 542 -2.56 -16.01 -53.27
CA SER A 542 -1.87 -17.04 -54.06
C SER A 542 -0.45 -17.36 -53.59
N HIS A 543 0.17 -16.45 -52.85
CA HIS A 543 1.50 -16.65 -52.25
C HIS A 543 1.43 -17.42 -50.93
N TRP A 544 0.26 -17.72 -50.39
CA TRP A 544 0.16 -18.48 -49.15
C TRP A 544 0.32 -19.98 -49.43
N PRO A 545 1.12 -20.69 -48.63
CA PRO A 545 1.10 -22.15 -48.65
C PRO A 545 -0.30 -22.72 -48.36
N ASP A 546 -0.67 -23.76 -49.09
CA ASP A 546 -1.98 -24.43 -48.95
C ASP A 546 -1.99 -25.45 -47.81
N THR A 547 -0.81 -25.94 -47.42
CA THR A 547 -0.62 -26.90 -46.33
C THR A 547 -0.23 -26.20 -45.03
N GLU A 548 -0.51 -26.86 -43.92
CA GLU A 548 0.12 -26.54 -42.63
C GLU A 548 1.63 -26.66 -42.76
N LEU A 549 2.35 -25.62 -42.33
CA LEU A 549 3.80 -25.64 -42.21
C LEU A 549 4.17 -25.90 -40.75
N ASP A 550 5.25 -26.64 -40.53
CA ASP A 550 5.81 -26.70 -39.19
C ASP A 550 6.45 -25.35 -38.80
N TRP A 551 6.83 -25.21 -37.54
CA TRP A 551 7.29 -23.92 -37.02
C TRP A 551 8.54 -23.39 -37.74
N GLY A 552 9.46 -24.27 -38.13
CA GLY A 552 10.71 -23.89 -38.80
C GLY A 552 10.49 -23.58 -40.28
N ASP A 553 9.76 -24.46 -40.97
CA ASP A 553 9.39 -24.26 -42.37
C ASP A 553 8.58 -22.97 -42.54
N PHE A 554 7.67 -22.66 -41.61
CA PHE A 554 6.92 -21.41 -41.63
C PHE A 554 7.84 -20.18 -41.54
N GLU A 555 8.81 -20.18 -40.62
CA GLU A 555 9.74 -19.05 -40.43
C GLU A 555 10.59 -18.84 -41.70
N ASP A 556 11.10 -19.92 -42.28
CA ASP A 556 11.90 -19.88 -43.50
C ASP A 556 11.08 -19.35 -44.69
N GLU A 557 9.88 -19.88 -44.93
CA GLU A 557 9.00 -19.44 -46.02
C GLU A 557 8.53 -17.99 -45.84
N TRP A 558 8.19 -17.59 -44.61
CA TRP A 558 7.80 -16.24 -44.28
C TRP A 558 8.92 -15.24 -44.58
N HIS A 559 10.15 -15.55 -44.18
CA HIS A 559 11.31 -14.69 -44.45
C HIS A 559 11.70 -14.68 -45.93
N LEU A 560 11.58 -15.80 -46.64
CA LEU A 560 11.79 -15.85 -48.09
C LEU A 560 10.81 -14.90 -48.80
N TRP A 561 9.53 -14.95 -48.44
CA TRP A 561 8.52 -14.04 -48.99
C TRP A 561 8.77 -12.58 -48.61
N GLN A 562 9.09 -12.27 -47.35
CA GLN A 562 9.44 -10.90 -46.94
C GLN A 562 10.66 -10.35 -47.69
N SER A 563 11.61 -11.22 -48.05
CA SER A 563 12.85 -10.83 -48.72
C SER A 563 12.64 -10.44 -50.19
N ASP A 564 11.72 -11.08 -50.91
CA ASP A 564 11.33 -10.74 -52.28
C ASP A 564 9.91 -11.24 -52.57
N PRO A 565 8.86 -10.46 -52.20
CA PRO A 565 7.47 -10.88 -52.37
C PRO A 565 7.10 -11.15 -53.83
N ALA A 566 7.77 -10.50 -54.78
CA ALA A 566 7.47 -10.60 -56.21
C ALA A 566 8.09 -11.87 -56.84
N ALA A 567 9.25 -12.31 -56.35
CA ALA A 567 9.91 -13.53 -56.81
C ALA A 567 9.54 -14.78 -56.00
N TYR A 568 8.86 -14.63 -54.87
CA TYR A 568 8.49 -15.74 -54.00
C TYR A 568 7.48 -16.70 -54.66
N VAL A 569 7.78 -17.99 -54.58
CA VAL A 569 6.93 -19.10 -55.03
C VAL A 569 6.66 -20.00 -53.83
N PRO A 570 5.40 -20.28 -53.46
CA PRO A 570 5.10 -21.13 -52.31
C PRO A 570 5.44 -22.60 -52.58
N PRO A 571 5.68 -23.43 -51.55
CA PRO A 571 6.16 -24.80 -51.69
C PRO A 571 5.36 -25.68 -52.66
N GLN A 572 4.02 -25.55 -52.69
CA GLN A 572 3.16 -26.31 -53.61
C GLN A 572 3.33 -25.98 -55.10
N HIS A 573 4.09 -24.93 -55.42
CA HIS A 573 4.37 -24.48 -56.79
C HIS A 573 5.88 -24.55 -57.14
N ARG A 574 6.71 -25.08 -56.23
CA ARG A 574 8.12 -25.36 -56.50
C ARG A 574 8.23 -26.77 -57.08
N ASP A 575 8.49 -26.86 -58.38
CA ASP A 575 8.71 -28.12 -59.11
C ASP A 575 9.99 -28.84 -58.67
#